data_AF-A0A520RYN2-F1
#
_entry.id   AF-A0A520RYN2-F1
#
_cell.length_a   1.000
_cell.length_b   1.000
_cell.length_c   1.000
_cell.angle_alpha   90.00
_cell.angle_beta   90.00
_cell.angle_gamma   90.00
#
_symmetry.space_group_name_H-M   'P 1'
#
loop_
_entity.id
_entity.type
_entity.pdbx_description
1 polymer ?
#
loop_
_entity_poly.entity_id
_entity_poly.type
_entity_poly.pdbx_seq_one_letter_code
_entity_poly.pdbx_strand_id
1 'polypeptide(L)'
;MSAQESPPDSAHRSSTPVCDKLVIKSANKFHYSSLQHWFSRARNDLIRRILSQAIKIVTNPIGALFGRSPIRPLQGHMGAVQSCVASLQKLVEASIAADWQSADALAQEINSSKQDADEIKRDTRMHLPRSVFLPVARTDLLELVSIQDQIGYNCKQVAQLPLLRKSSFPGDLGPAIAGFCSATLKVSESALATINELDELFETSFKGREAGFVEKLIDQFQEMEAQSEEGKSAIQGQLLQLEDSLNPVDVIFHYKLIDLLADIAHSARKAGSQLLMFMAR
;
A
#
# COMPACT_ATOMS: atom_id res chain seq x y z
N MET A 1 58.62 -33.95 60.43
CA MET A 1 58.61 -32.58 61.00
C MET A 1 57.14 -32.23 61.19
N SER A 2 56.56 -32.70 62.28
CA SER A 2 56.32 -31.97 63.55
C SER A 2 54.98 -31.23 63.47
N ALA A 3 53.93 -31.81 64.07
CA ALA A 3 53.35 -31.44 65.38
C ALA A 3 52.01 -30.74 65.08
N GLN A 4 50.92 -30.77 65.87
CA GLN A 4 50.67 -31.14 67.25
C GLN A 4 49.12 -31.18 67.44
N GLU A 5 48.68 -31.93 68.46
CA GLU A 5 47.52 -31.66 69.35
C GLU A 5 46.03 -31.78 68.90
N SER A 6 45.32 -32.53 69.76
CA SER A 6 43.88 -32.82 69.89
C SER A 6 43.00 -31.58 70.13
N PRO A 7 41.64 -31.65 70.05
CA PRO A 7 40.81 -32.07 71.20
C PRO A 7 39.39 -32.66 70.84
N PRO A 8 38.50 -32.91 71.82
CA PRO A 8 37.22 -33.63 71.65
C PRO A 8 35.94 -32.76 71.84
N ASP A 9 34.81 -33.43 71.63
CA ASP A 9 33.49 -33.35 72.29
C ASP A 9 32.43 -32.24 72.06
N SER A 10 31.23 -32.74 71.78
CA SER A 10 29.83 -32.33 71.99
C SER A 10 29.32 -30.86 72.08
N ALA A 11 28.13 -30.69 71.49
CA ALA A 11 26.93 -29.99 72.01
C ALA A 11 26.45 -28.69 71.33
N HIS A 12 25.25 -28.82 70.72
CA HIS A 12 24.09 -27.92 70.78
C HIS A 12 24.18 -26.46 70.27
N ARG A 13 23.53 -26.15 69.13
CA ARG A 13 22.18 -25.50 69.03
C ARG A 13 21.86 -24.95 67.63
N SER A 14 20.67 -25.31 67.16
CA SER A 14 19.69 -24.55 66.36
C SER A 14 20.17 -23.48 65.35
N SER A 15 19.86 -23.70 64.06
CA SER A 15 19.07 -22.75 63.26
C SER A 15 18.79 -23.29 61.85
N THR A 16 17.50 -23.29 61.50
CA THR A 16 16.91 -23.13 60.15
C THR A 16 17.25 -24.12 59.02
N PRO A 17 16.26 -24.84 58.46
CA PRO A 17 16.44 -25.64 57.26
C PRO A 17 16.51 -24.75 56.01
N VAL A 18 17.52 -25.03 55.18
CA VAL A 18 17.70 -24.47 53.84
C VAL A 18 16.54 -24.92 52.94
N CYS A 19 16.01 -23.94 52.22
CA CYS A 19 14.97 -24.06 51.20
C CYS A 19 15.30 -25.12 50.14
N ASP A 20 14.34 -26.00 49.88
CA ASP A 20 14.01 -26.43 48.51
C ASP A 20 12.55 -26.91 48.48
N LYS A 21 11.65 -25.97 48.19
CA LYS A 21 10.30 -26.28 47.71
C LYS A 21 10.23 -25.83 46.26
N LEU A 22 10.07 -26.80 45.36
CA LEU A 22 9.52 -26.59 44.03
C LEU A 22 8.22 -25.79 44.15
N VAL A 23 8.26 -24.55 43.69
CA VAL A 23 7.06 -23.77 43.37
C VAL A 23 7.12 -23.49 41.88
N ILE A 24 6.32 -24.24 41.12
CA ILE A 24 5.99 -23.89 39.74
C ILE A 24 5.18 -22.59 39.81
N LYS A 25 5.84 -21.45 39.56
CA LYS A 25 5.14 -20.17 39.36
C LYS A 25 4.48 -20.19 37.99
N SER A 26 3.16 -20.41 38.01
CA SER A 26 2.25 -20.01 36.94
C SER A 26 2.36 -18.50 36.71
N ALA A 27 2.85 -18.09 35.53
CA ALA A 27 2.72 -16.73 35.03
C ALA A 27 2.60 -16.75 33.50
N ASN A 28 1.52 -17.34 32.99
CA ASN A 28 1.10 -17.12 31.60
C ASN A 28 0.07 -15.98 31.58
N LYS A 29 0.53 -14.73 31.48
CA LYS A 29 -0.31 -13.63 31.02
C LYS A 29 -0.29 -13.65 29.49
N PHE A 30 -1.12 -14.51 28.91
CA PHE A 30 -1.48 -14.39 27.50
C PHE A 30 -2.20 -13.05 27.31
N HIS A 31 -1.66 -12.19 26.45
CA HIS A 31 -2.23 -10.90 26.10
C HIS A 31 -3.55 -11.11 25.36
N TYR A 32 -4.68 -10.82 26.02
CA TYR A 32 -6.04 -11.00 25.49
C TYR A 32 -6.40 -10.06 24.32
N SER A 33 -5.57 -9.06 24.00
CA SER A 33 -5.82 -8.09 22.92
C SER A 33 -5.65 -8.66 21.51
N SER A 34 -4.77 -9.66 21.34
CA SER A 34 -4.51 -10.28 20.03
C SER A 34 -5.67 -11.18 19.57
N LEU A 35 -6.36 -11.82 20.52
CA LEU A 35 -7.52 -12.67 20.24
C LEU A 35 -8.75 -11.82 19.89
N GLN A 36 -8.98 -10.71 20.60
CA GLN A 36 -10.07 -9.77 20.31
C GLN A 36 -9.97 -9.20 18.89
N HIS A 37 -8.76 -8.86 18.45
CA HIS A 37 -8.52 -8.40 17.08
C HIS A 37 -8.81 -9.50 16.04
N TRP A 38 -8.40 -10.74 16.30
CA TRP A 38 -8.65 -11.87 15.41
C TRP A 38 -10.13 -12.26 15.32
N PHE A 39 -10.85 -12.25 16.46
CA PHE A 39 -12.30 -12.48 16.50
C PHE A 39 -13.10 -11.35 15.84
N SER A 40 -12.66 -10.10 15.98
CA SER A 40 -13.27 -8.95 15.29
C SER A 40 -13.07 -9.05 13.77
N ARG A 41 -11.88 -9.46 13.33
CA ARG A 41 -11.55 -9.66 11.90
C ARG A 41 -12.35 -10.82 11.29
N ALA A 42 -12.45 -11.95 11.97
CA ALA A 42 -13.25 -13.11 11.54
C ALA A 42 -14.75 -12.79 11.48
N ARG A 43 -15.27 -11.99 12.43
CA ARG A 43 -16.67 -11.53 12.43
C ARG A 43 -16.94 -10.56 11.28
N ASN A 44 -16.01 -9.63 11.00
CA ASN A 44 -16.14 -8.68 9.89
C ASN A 44 -16.04 -9.37 8.53
N ASP A 45 -15.19 -10.38 8.38
CA ASP A 45 -15.10 -11.21 7.17
C ASP A 45 -16.35 -12.05 6.95
N LEU A 46 -16.94 -12.60 8.02
CA LEU A 46 -18.19 -13.33 7.95
C LEU A 46 -19.36 -12.40 7.58
N ILE A 47 -19.42 -11.20 8.14
CA ILE A 47 -20.42 -10.19 7.81
C ILE A 47 -20.24 -9.72 6.35
N ARG A 48 -19.01 -9.45 5.89
CA ARG A 48 -18.72 -9.13 4.48
C ARG A 48 -19.14 -10.26 3.55
N ARG A 49 -18.87 -11.52 3.92
CA ARG A 49 -19.29 -12.69 3.14
C ARG A 49 -20.81 -12.82 3.07
N ILE A 50 -21.50 -12.71 4.20
CA ILE A 50 -22.98 -12.76 4.25
C ILE A 50 -23.59 -11.60 3.44
N LEU A 51 -23.06 -10.38 3.57
CA LEU A 51 -23.50 -9.23 2.77
C LEU A 51 -23.21 -9.45 1.28
N SER A 52 -22.05 -10.01 0.91
CA SER A 52 -21.72 -10.34 -0.48
C SER A 52 -22.60 -11.47 -1.06
N GLN A 53 -23.02 -12.42 -0.22
CA GLN A 53 -23.93 -13.51 -0.60
C GLN A 53 -25.37 -12.99 -0.73
N ALA A 54 -25.80 -12.09 0.15
CA ALA A 54 -27.12 -11.47 0.12
C ALA A 54 -27.28 -10.52 -1.09
N ILE A 55 -26.22 -9.84 -1.51
CA ILE A 55 -26.19 -9.01 -2.72
C ILE A 55 -26.26 -9.86 -4.01
N LYS A 56 -25.91 -11.15 -3.96
CA LYS A 56 -25.93 -12.06 -5.13
C LYS A 56 -27.31 -12.57 -5.55
N ILE A 57 -28.39 -12.34 -4.79
CA ILE A 57 -29.69 -13.02 -5.03
C ILE A 57 -30.75 -12.16 -5.76
N VAL A 58 -30.46 -10.92 -6.17
CA VAL A 58 -31.39 -10.19 -7.06
C VAL A 58 -30.67 -9.70 -8.30
N THR A 59 -30.57 -10.58 -9.31
CA THR A 59 -30.20 -10.18 -10.67
C THR A 59 -31.21 -10.74 -11.66
N ASN A 60 -32.12 -9.85 -12.09
CA ASN A 60 -33.03 -10.12 -13.19
C ASN A 60 -32.23 -10.00 -14.51
N PRO A 61 -32.12 -11.05 -15.34
CA PRO A 61 -31.12 -11.16 -16.41
C PRO A 61 -31.21 -10.10 -17.52
N ILE A 62 -32.37 -9.44 -17.69
CA ILE A 62 -32.57 -8.41 -18.72
C ILE A 62 -32.20 -7.00 -18.20
N GLY A 63 -32.36 -6.73 -16.89
CA GLY A 63 -31.94 -5.46 -16.27
C GLY A 63 -30.41 -5.31 -16.15
N ALA A 64 -29.68 -6.42 -16.19
CA ALA A 64 -28.22 -6.45 -16.20
C ALA A 64 -27.61 -6.04 -17.55
N LEU A 65 -28.41 -6.00 -18.63
CA LEU A 65 -27.95 -5.67 -19.99
C LEU A 65 -27.94 -4.17 -20.30
N PHE A 66 -28.59 -3.33 -19.47
CA PHE A 66 -28.73 -1.88 -19.74
C PHE A 66 -28.37 -0.96 -18.56
N GLY A 67 -27.76 -1.46 -17.48
CA GLY A 67 -27.72 -0.68 -16.22
C GLY A 67 -26.46 -0.77 -15.36
N ARG A 68 -25.37 -1.39 -15.83
CA ARG A 68 -24.08 -1.31 -15.11
C ARG A 68 -23.03 -0.80 -16.06
N SER A 69 -22.52 0.38 -15.74
CA SER A 69 -21.37 0.95 -16.39
C SER A 69 -20.22 -0.06 -16.48
N PRO A 70 -19.63 -0.24 -17.68
CA PRO A 70 -18.58 -1.22 -17.90
C PRO A 70 -17.27 -0.88 -17.19
N ILE A 71 -17.15 0.35 -16.68
CA ILE A 71 -15.94 0.85 -16.01
C ILE A 71 -16.02 0.75 -14.49
N ARG A 72 -17.20 0.47 -13.90
CA ARG A 72 -17.35 0.35 -12.43
C ARG A 72 -16.39 -0.63 -11.77
N PRO A 73 -16.11 -1.82 -12.32
CA PRO A 73 -15.10 -2.70 -11.75
C PRO A 73 -13.69 -2.07 -11.72
N LEU A 74 -13.36 -1.27 -12.73
CA LEU A 74 -12.09 -0.56 -12.84
C LEU A 74 -12.00 0.61 -11.86
N GLN A 75 -13.10 1.34 -11.64
CA GLN A 75 -13.21 2.37 -10.60
C GLN A 75 -13.02 1.76 -9.21
N GLY A 76 -13.69 0.63 -8.93
CA GLY A 76 -13.53 -0.08 -7.66
C GLY A 76 -12.10 -0.56 -7.43
N HIS A 77 -11.45 -1.10 -8.46
CA HIS A 77 -10.06 -1.52 -8.38
C HIS A 77 -9.12 -0.33 -8.14
N MET A 78 -9.26 0.76 -8.90
CA MET A 78 -8.45 1.95 -8.71
C MET A 78 -8.66 2.61 -7.34
N GLY A 79 -9.89 2.62 -6.81
CA GLY A 79 -10.16 3.12 -5.46
C GLY A 79 -9.45 2.32 -4.37
N ALA A 80 -9.40 0.99 -4.49
CA ALA A 80 -8.65 0.14 -3.59
C ALA A 80 -7.13 0.34 -3.72
N VAL A 81 -6.63 0.52 -4.95
CA VAL A 81 -5.23 0.89 -5.22
C VAL A 81 -4.89 2.26 -4.60
N GLN A 82 -5.78 3.25 -4.73
CA GLN A 82 -5.58 4.58 -4.15
C GLN A 82 -5.52 4.53 -2.61
N SER A 83 -6.25 3.60 -1.99
CA SER A 83 -6.16 3.39 -0.54
C SER A 83 -4.76 2.91 -0.11
N CYS A 84 -4.03 2.17 -0.97
CA CYS A 84 -2.63 1.85 -0.73
C CYS A 84 -1.77 3.13 -0.73
N VAL A 85 -1.94 3.95 -1.77
CA VAL A 85 -1.15 5.16 -2.02
C VAL A 85 -1.39 6.23 -0.94
N ALA A 86 -2.62 6.34 -0.43
CA ALA A 86 -3.00 7.30 0.61
C ALA A 86 -2.24 7.11 1.94
N SER A 87 -1.87 5.87 2.28
CA SER A 87 -1.13 5.58 3.53
C SER A 87 0.39 5.74 3.37
N LEU A 88 0.88 5.94 2.14
CA LEU A 88 2.30 6.01 1.82
C LEU A 88 2.98 7.24 2.42
N GLN A 89 2.32 8.40 2.38
CA GLN A 89 2.86 9.65 2.94
C GLN A 89 3.19 9.49 4.42
N LYS A 90 2.24 8.97 5.19
CA LYS A 90 2.42 8.73 6.64
C LYS A 90 3.55 7.73 6.90
N LEU A 91 3.70 6.72 6.03
CA LEU A 91 4.76 5.73 6.17
C LEU A 91 6.13 6.36 5.92
N VAL A 92 6.25 7.20 4.90
CA VAL A 92 7.49 7.93 4.59
C VAL A 92 7.84 8.87 5.75
N GLU A 93 6.88 9.62 6.27
CA GLU A 93 7.07 10.50 7.43
C GLU A 93 7.50 9.74 8.69
N ALA A 94 6.85 8.60 8.99
CA ALA A 94 7.25 7.73 10.11
C ALA A 94 8.67 7.16 9.91
N SER A 95 9.02 6.80 8.67
CA SER A 95 10.37 6.30 8.35
C SER A 95 11.44 7.38 8.51
N ILE A 96 11.15 8.63 8.11
CA ILE A 96 12.04 9.78 8.31
C ILE A 96 12.23 10.07 9.80
N ALA A 97 11.15 9.96 10.60
CA ALA A 97 11.20 10.12 12.05
C ALA A 97 11.81 8.90 12.79
N ALA A 98 12.22 7.85 12.07
CA ALA A 98 12.66 6.57 12.61
C ALA A 98 11.64 5.90 13.56
N ASP A 99 10.34 6.22 13.41
CA ASP A 99 9.24 5.53 14.10
C ASP A 99 8.89 4.23 13.36
N TRP A 100 9.75 3.23 13.54
CA TRP A 100 9.62 1.94 12.87
C TRP A 100 8.38 1.15 13.28
N GLN A 101 7.83 1.42 14.46
CA GLN A 101 6.60 0.77 14.91
C GLN A 101 5.40 1.28 14.11
N SER A 102 5.29 2.60 13.96
CA SER A 102 4.25 3.20 13.10
C SER A 102 4.46 2.86 11.63
N ALA A 103 5.70 2.89 11.15
CA ALA A 103 6.01 2.51 9.77
C ALA A 103 5.64 1.05 9.46
N ASP A 104 5.90 0.11 10.38
CA ASP A 104 5.51 -1.30 10.21
C ASP A 104 3.98 -1.47 10.18
N ALA A 105 3.26 -0.80 11.09
CA ALA A 105 1.80 -0.82 11.10
C ALA A 105 1.19 -0.30 9.78
N LEU A 106 1.73 0.81 9.26
CA LEU A 106 1.32 1.39 7.97
C LEU A 106 1.66 0.48 6.79
N ALA A 107 2.81 -0.21 6.82
CA ALA A 107 3.16 -1.17 5.77
C ALA A 107 2.20 -2.38 5.77
N GLN A 108 1.75 -2.84 6.94
CA GLN A 108 0.73 -3.88 7.05
C GLN A 108 -0.62 -3.41 6.51
N GLU A 109 -1.00 -2.15 6.77
CA GLU A 109 -2.20 -1.53 6.20
C GLU A 109 -2.14 -1.50 4.67
N ILE A 110 -1.04 -1.00 4.09
CA ILE A 110 -0.81 -0.98 2.64
C ILE A 110 -0.89 -2.37 2.04
N ASN A 111 -0.29 -3.38 2.70
CA ASN A 111 -0.38 -4.76 2.22
C ASN A 111 -1.81 -5.32 2.29
N SER A 112 -2.61 -4.95 3.30
CA SER A 112 -4.02 -5.32 3.39
C SER A 112 -4.83 -4.67 2.26
N SER A 113 -4.65 -3.37 2.02
CA SER A 113 -5.31 -2.67 0.90
C SER A 113 -4.92 -3.26 -0.46
N LYS A 114 -3.66 -3.70 -0.61
CA LYS A 114 -3.22 -4.37 -1.84
C LYS A 114 -3.90 -5.72 -2.04
N GLN A 115 -4.12 -6.49 -0.97
CA GLN A 115 -4.85 -7.75 -1.02
C GLN A 115 -6.31 -7.53 -1.45
N ASP A 116 -6.98 -6.52 -0.88
CA ASP A 116 -8.33 -6.14 -1.29
C ASP A 116 -8.37 -5.76 -2.79
N ALA A 117 -7.38 -5.00 -3.26
CA ALA A 117 -7.25 -4.66 -4.69
C ALA A 117 -7.02 -5.91 -5.57
N ASP A 118 -6.18 -6.87 -5.13
CA ASP A 118 -5.95 -8.12 -5.85
C ASP A 118 -7.21 -8.98 -5.99
N GLU A 119 -8.08 -8.97 -4.97
CA GLU A 119 -9.39 -9.64 -5.04
C GLU A 119 -10.30 -9.00 -6.09
N ILE A 120 -10.39 -7.67 -6.10
CA ILE A 120 -11.18 -6.92 -7.10
C ILE A 120 -10.63 -7.14 -8.51
N LYS A 121 -9.30 -7.14 -8.68
CA LYS A 121 -8.64 -7.46 -9.95
C LYS A 121 -9.04 -8.84 -10.45
N ARG A 122 -8.99 -9.84 -9.57
CA ARG A 122 -9.34 -11.23 -9.91
C ARG A 122 -10.81 -11.32 -10.31
N ASP A 123 -11.71 -10.73 -9.54
CA ASP A 123 -13.14 -10.70 -9.83
C ASP A 123 -13.44 -10.03 -11.17
N THR A 124 -12.82 -8.86 -11.41
CA THR A 124 -12.91 -8.13 -12.68
C THR A 124 -12.48 -9.00 -13.85
N ARG A 125 -11.33 -9.67 -13.77
CA ARG A 125 -10.83 -10.53 -14.86
C ARG A 125 -11.75 -11.71 -15.17
N MET A 126 -12.41 -12.28 -14.16
CA MET A 126 -13.32 -13.43 -14.30
C MET A 126 -14.68 -13.03 -14.89
N HIS A 127 -15.22 -11.88 -14.48
CA HIS A 127 -16.58 -11.48 -14.81
C HIS A 127 -16.69 -10.45 -15.94
N LEU A 128 -15.57 -9.89 -16.42
CA LEU A 128 -15.59 -8.94 -17.54
C LEU A 128 -16.04 -9.65 -18.84
N PRO A 129 -17.21 -9.28 -19.40
CA PRO A 129 -17.84 -10.02 -20.50
C PRO A 129 -17.02 -9.94 -21.78
N ARG A 130 -17.08 -10.99 -22.60
CA ARG A 130 -16.50 -11.01 -23.96
C ARG A 130 -17.40 -10.17 -24.88
N SER A 131 -16.80 -9.17 -25.53
CA SER A 131 -17.39 -8.13 -26.37
C SER A 131 -18.51 -8.62 -27.30
N VAL A 132 -19.76 -8.27 -26.97
CA VAL A 132 -20.85 -8.10 -27.94
C VAL A 132 -21.59 -6.77 -27.74
N PHE A 133 -21.47 -6.12 -26.56
CA PHE A 133 -22.21 -4.89 -26.22
C PHE A 133 -21.38 -3.82 -25.48
N LEU A 134 -20.05 -3.93 -25.43
CA LEU A 134 -19.19 -2.94 -24.78
C LEU A 134 -18.72 -1.88 -25.79
N PRO A 135 -18.77 -0.58 -25.45
CA PRO A 135 -18.23 0.49 -26.30
C PRO A 135 -16.68 0.46 -26.37
N VAL A 136 -16.03 -0.30 -25.49
CA VAL A 136 -14.56 -0.45 -25.42
C VAL A 136 -14.18 -1.93 -25.50
N ALA A 137 -13.05 -2.24 -26.14
CA ALA A 137 -12.55 -3.60 -26.24
C ALA A 137 -12.24 -4.20 -24.86
N ARG A 138 -12.55 -5.49 -24.68
CA ARG A 138 -12.23 -6.19 -23.42
C ARG A 138 -10.73 -6.19 -23.12
N THR A 139 -9.88 -6.30 -24.14
CA THR A 139 -8.42 -6.29 -24.01
C THR A 139 -7.92 -4.99 -23.40
N ASP A 140 -8.46 -3.88 -23.88
CA ASP A 140 -8.15 -2.53 -23.44
C ASP A 140 -8.48 -2.33 -21.96
N LEU A 141 -9.68 -2.75 -21.54
CA LEU A 141 -10.08 -2.72 -20.12
C LEU A 141 -9.18 -3.59 -19.23
N LEU A 142 -8.75 -4.77 -19.71
CA LEU A 142 -7.84 -5.63 -18.96
C LEU A 142 -6.42 -5.06 -18.86
N GLU A 143 -5.96 -4.37 -19.90
CA GLU A 143 -4.69 -3.65 -19.88
C GLU A 143 -4.74 -2.54 -18.83
N LEU A 144 -5.82 -1.76 -18.78
CA LEU A 144 -6.00 -0.72 -17.77
C LEU A 144 -5.98 -1.28 -16.34
N VAL A 145 -6.69 -2.38 -16.08
CA VAL A 145 -6.64 -3.06 -14.76
C VAL A 145 -5.20 -3.47 -14.41
N SER A 146 -4.42 -3.92 -15.40
CA SER A 146 -3.03 -4.32 -15.18
C SER A 146 -2.12 -3.13 -14.87
N ILE A 147 -2.34 -1.98 -15.53
CA ILE A 147 -1.62 -0.73 -15.23
C ILE A 147 -1.97 -0.23 -13.83
N GLN A 148 -3.25 -0.23 -13.44
CA GLN A 148 -3.69 0.13 -12.09
C GLN A 148 -3.05 -0.75 -11.01
N ASP A 149 -2.93 -2.06 -11.27
CA ASP A 149 -2.33 -3.02 -10.33
C ASP A 149 -0.85 -2.71 -10.06
N GLN A 150 -0.14 -2.20 -11.06
CA GLN A 150 1.26 -1.81 -10.95
C GLN A 150 1.47 -0.67 -9.94
N ILE A 151 0.54 0.28 -9.85
CA ILE A 151 0.55 1.38 -8.85
C ILE A 151 0.57 0.78 -7.44
N GLY A 152 -0.38 -0.12 -7.16
CA GLY A 152 -0.48 -0.79 -5.85
C GLY A 152 0.73 -1.68 -5.56
N TYR A 153 1.26 -2.38 -6.56
CA TYR A 153 2.48 -3.17 -6.43
C TYR A 153 3.68 -2.30 -6.04
N ASN A 154 3.92 -1.19 -6.75
CA ASN A 154 5.01 -0.27 -6.45
C ASN A 154 4.83 0.36 -5.06
N CYS A 155 3.61 0.74 -4.68
CA CYS A 155 3.30 1.23 -3.34
C CYS A 155 3.69 0.23 -2.25
N LYS A 156 3.41 -1.06 -2.44
CA LYS A 156 3.86 -2.11 -1.52
C LYS A 156 5.39 -2.23 -1.46
N GLN A 157 6.08 -2.07 -2.59
CA GLN A 157 7.54 -2.09 -2.62
C GLN A 157 8.13 -0.89 -1.84
N VAL A 158 7.60 0.31 -2.04
CA VAL A 158 7.98 1.50 -1.28
C VAL A 158 7.74 1.30 0.22
N ALA A 159 6.59 0.72 0.61
CA ALA A 159 6.26 0.49 2.03
C ALA A 159 7.24 -0.48 2.73
N GLN A 160 7.78 -1.45 1.99
CA GLN A 160 8.68 -2.46 2.54
C GLN A 160 10.13 -1.99 2.60
N LEU A 161 10.57 -1.18 1.62
CA LEU A 161 11.98 -0.87 1.43
C LEU A 161 12.65 -0.18 2.65
N PRO A 162 12.06 0.86 3.28
CA PRO A 162 12.63 1.48 4.48
C PRO A 162 12.71 0.52 5.68
N LEU A 163 11.74 -0.39 5.81
CA LEU A 163 11.67 -1.33 6.94
C LEU A 163 12.72 -2.43 6.90
N LEU A 164 13.22 -2.78 5.71
CA LEU A 164 14.24 -3.82 5.54
C LEU A 164 15.56 -3.46 6.22
N ARG A 165 15.92 -2.18 6.21
CA ARG A 165 17.21 -1.69 6.74
C ARG A 165 17.09 -0.71 7.89
N LYS A 166 15.91 -0.09 8.06
CA LYS A 166 15.69 0.98 9.02
C LYS A 166 16.72 2.09 8.86
N SER A 167 17.07 2.39 7.60
CA SER A 167 18.08 3.39 7.25
C SER A 167 17.58 4.79 7.61
N SER A 168 18.48 5.60 8.17
CA SER A 168 18.21 7.02 8.43
C SER A 168 18.24 7.82 7.13
N PHE A 169 17.48 8.91 7.08
CA PHE A 169 17.51 9.87 5.98
C PHE A 169 18.41 11.06 6.38
N PRO A 170 19.61 11.22 5.78
CA PRO A 170 20.54 12.27 6.15
C PRO A 170 20.08 13.65 5.68
N GLY A 171 20.29 14.68 6.52
CA GLY A 171 20.07 16.09 6.17
C GLY A 171 18.69 16.36 5.58
N ASP A 172 18.67 17.09 4.46
CA ASP A 172 17.43 17.51 3.79
C ASP A 172 16.85 16.43 2.84
N LEU A 173 17.48 15.26 2.73
CA LEU A 173 17.01 14.19 1.84
C LEU A 173 15.64 13.65 2.27
N GLY A 174 15.39 13.53 3.58
CA GLY A 174 14.09 13.09 4.12
C GLY A 174 12.95 14.02 3.69
N PRO A 175 13.00 15.32 4.01
CA PRO A 175 12.03 16.30 3.54
C PRO A 175 11.83 16.30 2.02
N ALA A 176 12.90 16.17 1.24
CA ALA A 176 12.82 16.11 -0.22
C ALA A 176 12.03 14.87 -0.70
N ILE A 177 12.32 13.69 -0.15
CA ILE A 177 11.59 12.45 -0.44
C ILE A 177 10.12 12.56 -0.02
N ALA A 178 9.82 13.15 1.14
CA ALA A 178 8.44 13.38 1.59
C ALA A 178 7.67 14.31 0.63
N GLY A 179 8.31 15.37 0.13
CA GLY A 179 7.74 16.26 -0.87
C GLY A 179 7.42 15.54 -2.19
N PHE A 180 8.35 14.72 -2.67
CA PHE A 180 8.14 13.95 -3.90
C PHE A 180 7.12 12.82 -3.76
N CYS A 181 7.05 12.18 -2.59
CA CYS A 181 5.97 11.27 -2.23
C CYS A 181 4.61 11.98 -2.31
N SER A 182 4.48 13.18 -1.73
CA SER A 182 3.26 13.96 -1.82
C SER A 182 2.87 14.31 -3.25
N ALA A 183 3.83 14.68 -4.11
CA ALA A 183 3.59 14.91 -5.52
C ALA A 183 3.10 13.64 -6.23
N THR A 184 3.73 12.50 -5.97
CA THR A 184 3.35 11.19 -6.50
C THR A 184 1.92 10.80 -6.13
N LEU A 185 1.50 11.08 -4.89
CA LEU A 185 0.13 10.86 -4.42
C LEU A 185 -0.90 11.64 -5.23
N LYS A 186 -0.65 12.92 -5.50
CA LYS A 186 -1.55 13.78 -6.29
C LYS A 186 -1.76 13.28 -7.71
N VAL A 187 -0.73 12.69 -8.32
CA VAL A 187 -0.83 12.06 -9.65
C VAL A 187 -1.76 10.85 -9.60
N SER A 188 -1.64 10.00 -8.58
CA SER A 188 -2.52 8.85 -8.38
C SER A 188 -3.97 9.26 -8.09
N GLU A 189 -4.17 10.32 -7.30
CA GLU A 189 -5.50 10.91 -7.05
C GLU A 189 -6.13 11.42 -8.34
N SER A 190 -5.36 12.09 -9.19
CA SER A 190 -5.83 12.59 -10.49
C SER A 190 -6.21 11.44 -11.42
N ALA A 191 -5.44 10.36 -11.45
CA ALA A 191 -5.80 9.16 -12.21
C ALA A 191 -7.12 8.54 -11.73
N LEU A 192 -7.35 8.46 -10.41
CA LEU A 192 -8.64 8.00 -9.86
C LEU A 192 -9.78 8.93 -10.24
N ALA A 193 -9.59 10.25 -10.14
CA ALA A 193 -10.59 11.24 -10.53
C ALA A 193 -10.99 11.07 -12.01
N THR A 194 -10.01 10.98 -12.92
CA THR A 194 -10.24 10.71 -14.35
C THR A 194 -11.01 9.41 -14.58
N ILE A 195 -10.67 8.34 -13.87
CA ILE A 195 -11.38 7.05 -13.96
C ILE A 195 -12.83 7.16 -13.51
N ASN A 196 -13.12 8.01 -12.52
CA ASN A 196 -14.47 8.20 -12.01
C ASN A 196 -15.32 9.07 -12.94
N GLU A 197 -14.74 10.13 -13.53
CA GLU A 197 -15.43 11.04 -14.46
C GLU A 197 -15.84 10.36 -15.77
N LEU A 198 -15.19 9.26 -16.12
CA LEU A 198 -15.47 8.49 -17.33
C LEU A 198 -16.90 7.89 -17.36
N ASP A 199 -17.55 7.68 -16.21
CA ASP A 199 -18.92 7.14 -16.19
C ASP A 199 -19.91 8.13 -16.81
N GLU A 200 -19.72 9.41 -16.49
CA GLU A 200 -20.52 10.51 -17.02
C GLU A 200 -20.36 10.65 -18.54
N LEU A 201 -19.16 10.36 -19.06
CA LEU A 201 -18.87 10.41 -20.50
C LEU A 201 -19.52 9.26 -21.27
N PHE A 202 -19.69 8.08 -20.66
CA PHE A 202 -20.42 6.97 -21.29
C PHE A 202 -21.94 7.14 -21.21
N GLU A 203 -22.45 7.78 -20.16
CA GLU A 203 -23.89 8.05 -20.00
C GLU A 203 -24.38 9.21 -20.86
N THR A 204 -23.52 10.19 -21.13
CA THR A 204 -23.82 11.30 -22.05
C THR A 204 -23.46 10.90 -23.48
N SER A 205 -24.43 10.89 -24.39
CA SER A 205 -24.21 10.48 -25.79
C SER A 205 -23.37 11.51 -26.57
N PHE A 206 -22.06 11.60 -26.31
CA PHE A 206 -20.99 12.26 -27.09
C PHE A 206 -21.45 13.49 -27.92
N LYS A 207 -21.80 14.60 -27.26
CA LYS A 207 -22.36 15.82 -27.88
C LYS A 207 -21.36 17.01 -28.00
N GLY A 208 -20.06 16.74 -28.09
CA GLY A 208 -19.00 17.73 -28.36
C GLY A 208 -18.39 18.43 -27.13
N ARG A 209 -18.93 18.23 -25.92
CA ARG A 209 -18.32 18.73 -24.67
C ARG A 209 -17.15 17.85 -24.19
N GLU A 210 -17.06 16.64 -24.72
CA GLU A 210 -16.13 15.59 -24.31
C GLU A 210 -14.72 15.85 -24.85
N ALA A 211 -14.59 16.47 -26.02
CA ALA A 211 -13.29 16.79 -26.62
C ALA A 211 -12.48 17.75 -25.75
N GLY A 212 -13.08 18.86 -25.28
CA GLY A 212 -12.40 19.82 -24.41
C GLY A 212 -12.09 19.27 -23.02
N PHE A 213 -12.89 18.33 -22.53
CA PHE A 213 -12.59 17.61 -21.29
C PHE A 213 -11.37 16.69 -21.45
N VAL A 214 -11.33 15.91 -22.55
CA VAL A 214 -10.17 15.06 -22.89
C VAL A 214 -8.90 15.90 -23.07
N GLU A 215 -8.98 17.03 -23.78
CA GLU A 215 -7.84 17.95 -23.99
C GLU A 215 -7.29 18.45 -22.64
N LYS A 216 -8.17 18.90 -21.74
CA LYS A 216 -7.79 19.35 -20.40
C LYS A 216 -7.09 18.24 -19.59
N LEU A 217 -7.56 17.00 -19.69
CA LEU A 217 -6.92 15.87 -19.00
C LEU A 217 -5.54 15.55 -19.58
N ILE A 218 -5.36 15.65 -20.90
CA ILE A 218 -4.05 15.47 -21.56
C ILE A 218 -3.07 16.51 -21.01
N ASP A 219 -3.46 17.79 -21.03
CA ASP A 219 -2.62 18.89 -20.54
C ASP A 219 -2.23 18.69 -19.07
N GLN A 220 -3.20 18.28 -18.24
CA GLN A 220 -2.98 17.98 -16.82
C GLN A 220 -1.95 16.86 -16.63
N PHE A 221 -2.06 15.73 -17.35
CA PHE A 221 -1.11 14.62 -17.20
C PHE A 221 0.28 14.96 -17.74
N GLN A 222 0.38 15.78 -18.78
CA GLN A 222 1.67 16.29 -19.30
C GLN A 222 2.36 17.19 -18.28
N GLU A 223 1.62 18.11 -17.65
CA GLU A 223 2.16 18.97 -16.60
C GLU A 223 2.65 18.13 -15.40
N MET A 224 1.86 17.14 -14.98
CA MET A 224 2.25 16.23 -13.90
C MET A 224 3.47 15.37 -14.23
N GLU A 225 3.64 14.99 -15.51
CA GLU A 225 4.84 14.29 -15.97
C GLU A 225 6.08 15.16 -15.82
N ALA A 226 6.02 16.39 -16.33
CA ALA A 226 7.12 17.34 -16.23
C ALA A 226 7.51 17.60 -14.76
N GLN A 227 6.53 17.84 -13.90
CA GLN A 227 6.75 18.05 -12.46
C GLN A 227 7.34 16.81 -11.76
N SER A 228 6.91 15.60 -12.15
CA SER A 228 7.45 14.35 -11.58
C SER A 228 8.91 14.12 -12.00
N GLU A 229 9.25 14.40 -13.25
CA GLU A 229 10.61 14.26 -13.77
C GLU A 229 11.57 15.28 -13.16
N GLU A 230 11.12 16.53 -13.03
CA GLU A 230 11.86 17.59 -12.34
C GLU A 230 12.09 17.22 -10.86
N GLY A 231 11.05 16.78 -10.16
CA GLY A 231 11.14 16.35 -8.76
C GLY A 231 12.11 15.18 -8.57
N LYS A 232 12.05 14.19 -9.47
CA LYS A 232 12.98 13.04 -9.46
C LYS A 232 14.43 13.51 -9.65
N SER A 233 14.68 14.31 -10.68
CA SER A 233 16.01 14.84 -11.00
C SER A 233 16.58 15.68 -9.85
N ALA A 234 15.74 16.51 -9.22
CA ALA A 234 16.13 17.33 -8.08
C ALA A 234 16.60 16.48 -6.88
N ILE A 235 15.84 15.46 -6.49
CA ILE A 235 16.23 14.59 -5.36
C ILE A 235 17.47 13.77 -5.70
N GLN A 236 17.55 13.22 -6.91
CA GLN A 236 18.74 12.50 -7.36
C GLN A 236 19.99 13.38 -7.34
N GLY A 237 19.85 14.65 -7.73
CA GLY A 237 20.92 15.65 -7.62
C GLY A 237 21.34 15.92 -6.18
N GLN A 238 20.39 15.98 -5.23
CA GLN A 238 20.70 16.11 -3.81
C GLN A 238 21.41 14.87 -3.26
N LEU A 239 20.94 13.67 -3.62
CA LEU A 239 21.55 12.41 -3.20
C LEU A 239 22.98 12.28 -3.74
N LEU A 240 23.22 12.69 -4.99
CA LEU A 240 24.55 12.68 -5.62
C LEU A 240 25.57 13.47 -4.79
N GLN A 241 25.20 14.62 -4.24
CA GLN A 241 26.10 15.43 -3.40
C GLN A 241 26.41 14.78 -2.05
N LEU A 242 25.63 13.78 -1.63
CA LEU A 242 25.77 13.07 -0.36
C LEU A 242 26.47 11.72 -0.50
N GLU A 243 26.73 11.22 -1.72
CA GLU A 243 27.23 9.85 -1.95
C GLU A 243 28.52 9.54 -1.19
N ASP A 244 29.49 10.44 -1.24
CA ASP A 244 30.79 10.28 -0.56
C ASP A 244 30.67 10.24 0.97
N SER A 245 29.56 10.73 1.51
CA SER A 245 29.29 10.79 2.95
C SER A 245 28.46 9.62 3.49
N LEU A 246 27.94 8.77 2.59
CA LEU A 246 27.02 7.69 2.93
C LEU A 246 27.64 6.32 2.67
N ASN A 247 27.09 5.30 3.33
CA ASN A 247 27.39 3.93 2.96
C ASN A 247 26.89 3.69 1.53
N PRO A 248 27.70 3.12 0.61
CA PRO A 248 27.28 2.88 -0.77
C PRO A 248 26.00 2.05 -0.89
N VAL A 249 25.75 1.13 0.05
CA VAL A 249 24.51 0.37 0.06
C VAL A 249 23.32 1.27 0.37
N ASP A 250 23.44 2.19 1.33
CA ASP A 250 22.35 3.12 1.66
C ASP A 250 22.07 4.09 0.51
N VAL A 251 23.10 4.56 -0.21
CA VAL A 251 22.97 5.35 -1.45
C VAL A 251 22.08 4.61 -2.47
N ILE A 252 22.40 3.35 -2.77
CA ILE A 252 21.64 2.55 -3.73
C ILE A 252 20.20 2.32 -3.25
N PHE A 253 19.99 2.15 -1.94
CA PHE A 253 18.64 2.04 -1.37
C PHE A 253 17.83 3.33 -1.54
N HIS A 254 18.46 4.51 -1.37
CA HIS A 254 17.79 5.79 -1.60
C HIS A 254 17.44 6.00 -3.07
N TYR A 255 18.34 5.68 -4.03
CA TYR A 255 18.01 5.70 -5.45
C TYR A 255 16.83 4.77 -5.77
N LYS A 256 16.83 3.56 -5.22
CA LYS A 256 15.74 2.61 -5.43
C LYS A 256 14.41 3.11 -4.89
N LEU A 257 14.42 3.78 -3.74
CA LEU A 257 13.22 4.39 -3.16
C LEU A 257 12.66 5.49 -4.07
N ILE A 258 13.52 6.36 -4.59
CA ILE A 258 13.17 7.45 -5.51
C ILE A 258 12.57 6.87 -6.80
N ASP A 259 13.20 5.84 -7.38
CA ASP A 259 12.70 5.18 -8.59
C ASP A 259 11.33 4.54 -8.37
N LEU A 260 11.12 3.86 -7.25
CA LEU A 260 9.82 3.24 -6.96
C LEU A 260 8.70 4.28 -6.78
N LEU A 261 8.99 5.45 -6.18
CA LEU A 261 8.04 6.56 -6.12
C LEU A 261 7.72 7.10 -7.52
N ALA A 262 8.74 7.30 -8.36
CA ALA A 262 8.56 7.71 -9.74
C ALA A 262 7.73 6.69 -10.55
N ASP A 263 7.92 5.39 -10.32
CA ASP A 263 7.17 4.33 -10.99
C ASP A 263 5.69 4.32 -10.61
N ILE A 264 5.32 4.75 -9.39
CA ILE A 264 3.92 4.96 -8.97
C ILE A 264 3.31 6.07 -9.81
N ALA A 265 3.96 7.24 -9.87
CA ALA A 265 3.50 8.38 -10.66
C ALA A 265 3.38 8.02 -12.15
N HIS A 266 4.39 7.35 -12.72
CA HIS A 266 4.37 6.89 -14.10
C HIS A 266 3.19 5.95 -14.39
N SER A 267 2.96 4.96 -13.52
CA SER A 267 1.86 4.01 -13.68
C SER A 267 0.49 4.70 -13.57
N ALA A 268 0.35 5.68 -12.68
CA ALA A 268 -0.87 6.50 -12.55
C ALA A 268 -1.14 7.34 -13.81
N ARG A 269 -0.13 8.03 -14.35
CA ARG A 269 -0.26 8.77 -15.63
C ARG A 269 -0.62 7.86 -16.78
N LYS A 270 -0.01 6.67 -16.84
CA LYS A 270 -0.32 5.66 -17.86
C LYS A 270 -1.76 5.18 -17.73
N ALA A 271 -2.27 4.97 -16.52
CA ALA A 271 -3.68 4.59 -16.30
C ALA A 271 -4.64 5.68 -16.82
N GLY A 272 -4.35 6.95 -16.53
CA GLY A 272 -5.12 8.08 -17.06
C GLY A 272 -5.03 8.21 -18.58
N SER A 273 -3.83 8.10 -19.15
CA SER A 273 -3.61 8.24 -20.59
C SER A 273 -4.26 7.12 -21.40
N GLN A 274 -4.23 5.89 -20.89
CA GLN A 274 -4.87 4.74 -21.52
C GLN A 274 -6.38 4.94 -21.68
N LEU A 275 -7.02 5.64 -20.74
CA LEU A 275 -8.45 5.97 -20.81
C LEU A 275 -8.76 6.97 -21.91
N LEU A 276 -7.93 7.99 -22.05
CA LEU A 276 -8.06 8.99 -23.12
C LEU A 276 -7.96 8.31 -24.49
N MET A 277 -7.11 7.29 -24.61
CA MET A 277 -7.01 6.47 -25.83
C MET A 277 -8.28 5.64 -26.12
N PHE A 278 -9.05 5.24 -25.10
CA PHE A 278 -10.33 4.56 -25.32
C PHE A 278 -11.40 5.52 -25.85
N MET A 279 -11.32 6.79 -25.46
CA MET A 279 -12.27 7.85 -25.85
C MET A 279 -12.00 8.40 -27.26
N ALA A 280 -10.77 8.30 -27.73
CA ALA A 280 -10.37 8.80 -29.06
C ALA A 280 -10.64 7.82 -30.21
N ARG A 281 -11.18 6.62 -29.93
CA ARG A 281 -11.49 5.56 -30.90
C ARG A 281 -12.98 5.47 -31.15
#